data_AF-A0A6G2V3Z9-F1
#
_entry.id   AF-A0A6G2V3Z9-F1
#
_cell.length_a   1.000
_cell.length_b   1.000
_cell.length_c   1.000
_cell.angle_alpha   90.00
_cell.angle_beta   90.00
_cell.angle_gamma   90.00
#
_symmetry.space_group_name_H-M   'P 1'
#
loop_
_entity.id
_entity.type
_entity.pdbx_description
1 polymer ?
#
loop_
_entity_poly.entity_id
_entity_poly.type
_entity_poly.pdbx_seq_one_letter_code
_entity_poly.pdbx_strand_id
1 'polypeptide(L)'
;MAAHRKPRQRLTTASAARTAATLAVAGAATAAVLPGAAHADPAPTAKQVKAQVDRLYREAEVATEKYNGAKSEATAAAKSVDALRDEAARRTARLNTARDVLGAYAAAQYRSGGIDPSVQLALSSDPDQYLRRATYAEQAGERRATEVRSVRRQVAEIAQVRAEAAGKLTELASRQAALKEHRATVRAKLAEARRLLARLT
;
A
#
# COMPACT_ATOMS: atom_id res chain seq x y z
N MET A 1 21.81 -27.05 29.49
CA MET A 1 22.04 -26.07 30.57
C MET A 1 21.17 -24.85 30.32
N ALA A 2 20.08 -24.73 31.07
CA ALA A 2 19.19 -23.59 31.06
C ALA A 2 19.76 -22.51 31.99
N ALA A 3 19.95 -21.29 31.49
CA ALA A 3 20.41 -20.15 32.29
C ALA A 3 19.43 -18.97 32.15
N HIS A 4 18.58 -18.91 33.17
CA HIS A 4 17.86 -17.81 33.79
C HIS A 4 17.97 -16.37 33.22
N ARG A 5 16.78 -15.79 33.04
CA ARG A 5 16.47 -14.37 32.86
C ARG A 5 16.76 -13.55 34.12
N LYS A 6 17.13 -12.27 33.93
CA LYS A 6 16.85 -11.17 34.87
C LYS A 6 16.60 -9.87 34.10
N PRO A 7 15.40 -9.25 34.14
CA PRO A 7 15.21 -7.92 33.57
C PRO A 7 15.62 -6.84 34.58
N ARG A 8 16.36 -5.84 34.11
CA ARG A 8 16.78 -4.66 34.87
C ARG A 8 15.60 -3.68 34.98
N GLN A 9 15.19 -3.38 36.21
CA GLN A 9 14.27 -2.28 36.52
C GLN A 9 15.00 -0.95 36.29
N ARG A 10 14.42 -0.06 35.47
CA ARG A 10 14.84 1.34 35.39
C ARG A 10 13.75 2.19 36.06
N LEU A 11 14.17 2.85 37.13
CA LEU A 11 13.46 3.94 37.79
C LEU A 11 13.48 5.15 36.85
N THR A 12 12.32 5.71 36.52
CA THR A 12 12.21 7.05 35.96
C THR A 12 11.21 7.83 36.78
N THR A 13 11.76 8.68 37.63
CA THR A 13 11.11 9.85 38.24
C THR A 13 10.92 10.91 37.17
N ALA A 14 9.70 11.41 36.96
CA ALA A 14 9.47 12.67 36.25
C ALA A 14 8.10 13.27 36.60
N SER A 15 8.17 14.22 37.52
CA SER A 15 7.44 15.49 37.67
C SER A 15 6.02 15.63 37.11
N ALA A 16 5.10 15.84 38.05
CA ALA A 16 3.81 16.44 37.87
C ALA A 16 3.93 17.95 37.54
N ALA A 17 3.21 18.41 36.52
CA ALA A 17 2.70 19.78 36.42
C ALA A 17 1.84 19.94 35.15
N ARG A 18 0.52 20.00 35.29
CA ARG A 18 -0.35 20.87 34.45
C ARG A 18 -1.56 21.34 35.26
N THR A 19 -1.35 22.48 35.91
CA THR A 19 -2.21 23.68 35.85
C THR A 19 -3.72 23.44 35.64
N ALA A 20 -4.47 23.40 36.75
CA ALA A 20 -5.89 23.74 36.77
C ALA A 20 -6.03 25.11 37.44
N ALA A 21 -6.43 26.10 36.64
CA ALA A 21 -6.67 27.46 37.08
C ALA A 21 -8.08 27.58 37.68
N THR A 22 -8.12 28.08 38.93
CA THR A 22 -9.08 29.04 39.49
C THR A 22 -10.57 28.88 39.21
N LEU A 23 -11.36 28.71 40.28
CA LEU A 23 -12.21 29.77 40.81
C LEU A 23 -12.72 29.38 42.20
N ALA A 24 -12.22 30.09 43.21
CA ALA A 24 -12.77 30.08 44.55
C ALA A 24 -14.06 30.91 44.56
N VAL A 25 -15.15 30.31 45.02
CA VAL A 25 -16.27 31.04 45.62
C VAL A 25 -16.49 30.45 47.00
N ALA A 26 -15.97 31.15 47.99
CA ALA A 26 -16.36 30.97 49.37
C ALA A 26 -17.76 31.57 49.56
N GLY A 27 -18.72 30.74 49.92
CA GLY A 27 -20.05 31.14 50.35
C GLY A 27 -20.46 30.27 51.52
N ALA A 28 -20.04 30.66 52.72
CA ALA A 28 -20.57 30.09 53.95
C ALA A 28 -21.96 30.67 54.21
N ALA A 29 -23.01 29.84 54.25
CA ALA A 29 -24.21 30.14 55.03
C ALA A 29 -25.07 28.87 55.22
N THR A 30 -25.18 28.47 56.49
CA THR A 30 -26.36 27.87 57.14
C THR A 30 -27.02 26.64 56.50
N ALA A 31 -26.91 25.52 57.21
CA ALA A 31 -27.84 24.40 57.13
C ALA A 31 -29.27 24.87 57.42
N ALA A 32 -30.01 25.17 56.35
CA ALA A 32 -31.46 25.17 56.35
C ALA A 32 -31.89 23.97 55.50
N VAL A 33 -32.54 23.01 56.15
CA VAL A 33 -33.27 21.93 55.47
C VAL A 33 -34.36 22.59 54.62
N LEU A 34 -34.07 22.77 53.34
CA LEU A 34 -35.05 23.07 52.31
C LEU A 34 -35.00 21.89 51.33
N PRO A 35 -36.14 21.31 50.92
CA PRO A 35 -36.17 20.35 49.83
C PRO A 35 -35.96 21.12 48.52
N GLY A 36 -34.72 21.52 48.26
CA GLY A 36 -34.31 22.13 47.01
C GLY A 36 -34.28 21.05 45.95
N ALA A 37 -35.32 21.04 45.11
CA ALA A 37 -35.43 20.16 43.96
C ALA A 37 -34.11 20.12 43.20
N ALA A 38 -33.51 18.93 43.10
CA ALA A 38 -32.49 18.66 42.11
C ALA A 38 -33.10 19.00 40.74
N HIS A 39 -32.74 20.14 40.18
CA HIS A 39 -33.06 20.48 38.80
C HIS A 39 -32.22 19.57 37.91
N ALA A 40 -32.74 18.36 37.67
CA ALA A 40 -32.39 17.61 36.48
C ALA A 40 -32.81 18.47 35.29
N ASP A 41 -31.90 18.75 34.38
CA ASP A 41 -32.24 19.40 33.11
C ASP A 41 -33.48 18.72 32.50
N PRO A 42 -34.50 19.47 32.08
CA PRO A 42 -35.72 18.88 31.56
C PRO A 42 -35.39 17.98 30.38
N ALA A 43 -35.97 16.77 30.39
CA ALA A 43 -35.76 15.80 29.33
C ALA A 43 -36.07 16.43 27.96
N PRO A 44 -35.24 16.18 26.92
CA PRO A 44 -35.41 16.83 25.63
C PRO A 44 -36.80 16.53 25.05
N THR A 45 -37.45 17.58 24.54
CA THR A 45 -38.78 17.48 23.93
C THR A 45 -38.74 16.65 22.65
N ALA A 46 -39.88 16.05 22.27
CA ALA A 46 -39.98 15.26 21.03
C ALA A 46 -39.55 16.06 19.78
N LYS A 47 -39.81 17.38 19.75
CA LYS A 47 -39.36 18.27 18.67
C LYS A 47 -37.84 18.41 18.62
N GLN A 48 -37.18 18.54 19.79
CA GLN A 48 -35.71 18.60 19.88
C GLN A 48 -35.07 17.28 19.45
N VAL A 49 -35.63 16.14 19.86
CA VAL A 49 -35.12 14.82 19.44
C VAL A 49 -35.26 14.62 17.92
N LYS A 50 -36.41 14.99 17.32
CA LYS A 50 -36.57 14.97 15.85
C LYS A 50 -35.54 15.84 15.13
N ALA A 51 -35.32 17.08 15.59
CA ALA A 51 -34.31 17.96 14.99
C ALA A 51 -32.88 17.39 15.11
N GLN A 52 -32.56 16.68 16.20
CA GLN A 52 -31.28 16.00 16.37
C GLN A 52 -31.13 14.80 15.43
N VAL A 53 -32.19 14.02 15.23
CA VAL A 53 -32.24 12.93 14.25
C VAL A 53 -32.02 13.46 12.83
N ASP A 54 -32.72 14.54 12.44
CA ASP A 54 -32.56 15.16 11.12
C ASP A 54 -31.13 15.69 10.90
N ARG A 55 -30.50 16.23 11.95
CA ARG A 55 -29.08 16.62 11.90
C ARG A 55 -28.18 15.40 11.68
N LEU A 56 -28.39 14.31 12.42
CA LEU A 56 -27.60 13.08 12.27
C LEU A 56 -27.74 12.46 10.88
N TYR A 57 -28.93 12.49 10.28
CA TYR A 57 -29.13 12.02 8.91
C TYR A 57 -28.37 12.88 7.90
N ARG A 58 -28.46 14.22 7.99
CA ARG A 58 -27.66 15.12 7.13
C ARG A 58 -26.16 14.90 7.28
N GLU A 59 -25.67 14.72 8.51
CA GLU A 59 -24.27 14.40 8.74
C GLU A 59 -23.86 13.02 8.20
N ALA A 60 -24.77 12.03 8.23
CA ALA A 60 -24.56 10.72 7.64
C ALA A 60 -24.54 10.77 6.11
N GLU A 61 -25.37 11.61 5.48
CA GLU A 61 -25.33 11.89 4.04
C GLU A 61 -23.98 12.48 3.63
N VAL A 62 -23.51 13.53 4.31
CA VAL A 62 -22.18 14.12 4.06
C VAL A 62 -21.07 13.10 4.23
N ALA A 63 -21.14 12.25 5.26
CA ALA A 63 -20.17 11.18 5.46
C ALA A 63 -20.25 10.09 4.37
N THR A 64 -21.44 9.85 3.82
CA THR A 64 -21.65 8.91 2.72
C THR A 64 -21.07 9.43 1.41
N GLU A 65 -21.20 10.72 1.12
CA GLU A 65 -20.55 11.34 -0.03
C GLU A 65 -19.02 11.26 0.05
N LYS A 66 -18.45 11.52 1.24
CA LYS A 66 -17.01 11.31 1.48
C LYS A 66 -16.59 9.86 1.31
N TYR A 67 -17.40 8.91 1.80
CA TYR A 67 -17.18 7.48 1.60
C TYR A 67 -17.19 7.12 0.10
N ASN A 68 -18.15 7.63 -0.67
CA ASN A 68 -18.26 7.37 -2.10
C ASN A 68 -17.05 7.92 -2.87
N GLY A 69 -16.58 9.13 -2.54
CA GLY A 69 -15.35 9.69 -3.06
C GLY A 69 -14.14 8.80 -2.78
N ALA A 70 -13.92 8.44 -1.51
CA ALA A 70 -12.84 7.54 -1.12
C ALA A 70 -12.93 6.16 -1.79
N LYS A 71 -14.14 5.64 -2.01
CA LYS A 71 -14.37 4.37 -2.71
C LYS A 71 -13.94 4.45 -4.17
N SER A 72 -14.25 5.56 -4.83
CA SER A 72 -13.85 5.82 -6.21
C SER A 72 -12.32 5.84 -6.33
N GLU A 73 -11.65 6.58 -5.46
CA GLU A 73 -10.18 6.64 -5.41
C GLU A 73 -9.54 5.27 -5.15
N ALA A 74 -10.05 4.52 -4.17
CA ALA A 74 -9.56 3.17 -3.87
C ALA A 74 -9.74 2.23 -5.08
N THR A 75 -10.86 2.35 -5.81
CA THR A 75 -11.12 1.55 -7.01
C THR A 75 -10.16 1.91 -8.14
N ALA A 76 -9.86 3.20 -8.34
CA ALA A 76 -8.89 3.65 -9.33
C ALA A 76 -7.46 3.17 -9.00
N ALA A 77 -7.07 3.25 -7.72
CA ALA A 77 -5.79 2.73 -7.25
C ALA A 77 -5.68 1.20 -7.47
N ALA A 78 -6.73 0.43 -7.18
CA ALA A 78 -6.76 -1.01 -7.43
C ALA A 78 -6.56 -1.35 -8.91
N LYS A 79 -7.30 -0.68 -9.82
CA LYS A 79 -7.13 -0.85 -11.26
C LYS A 79 -5.71 -0.54 -11.72
N SER A 80 -5.07 0.47 -11.13
CA SER A 80 -3.69 0.86 -11.46
C SER A 80 -2.68 -0.20 -11.02
N VAL A 81 -2.87 -0.78 -9.84
CA VAL A 81 -2.07 -1.92 -9.35
C VAL A 81 -2.21 -3.11 -10.29
N ASP A 82 -3.42 -3.47 -10.68
CA ASP A 82 -3.66 -4.61 -11.56
C ASP A 82 -3.05 -4.40 -12.94
N ALA A 83 -3.18 -3.20 -13.52
CA ALA A 83 -2.54 -2.86 -14.78
C ALA A 83 -1.00 -3.00 -14.73
N LEU A 84 -0.37 -2.53 -13.65
CA LEU A 84 1.09 -2.65 -13.46
C LEU A 84 1.53 -4.11 -13.25
N ARG A 85 0.72 -4.91 -12.55
CA ARG A 85 0.98 -6.35 -12.39
C ARG A 85 0.91 -7.09 -13.72
N ASP A 86 -0.11 -6.82 -14.51
CA ASP A 86 -0.27 -7.40 -15.84
C ASP A 86 0.86 -6.99 -16.77
N GLU A 87 1.28 -5.73 -16.70
CA GLU A 87 2.44 -5.25 -17.45
C GLU A 87 3.73 -5.95 -17.03
N ALA A 88 3.99 -6.08 -15.73
CA ALA A 88 5.14 -6.81 -15.23
C ALA A 88 5.13 -8.28 -15.68
N ALA A 89 3.96 -8.92 -15.70
CA ALA A 89 3.79 -10.29 -16.19
C ALA A 89 4.12 -10.40 -17.69
N ARG A 90 3.55 -9.51 -18.53
CA ARG A 90 3.83 -9.48 -19.98
C ARG A 90 5.31 -9.23 -20.27
N ARG A 91 5.95 -8.28 -19.56
CA ARG A 91 7.38 -8.00 -19.71
C ARG A 91 8.23 -9.19 -19.27
N THR A 92 7.86 -9.85 -18.16
CA THR A 92 8.53 -11.07 -17.68
C THR A 92 8.43 -12.21 -18.70
N ALA A 93 7.27 -12.39 -19.35
CA ALA A 93 7.10 -13.39 -20.40
C ALA A 93 8.04 -13.14 -21.59
N ARG A 94 8.14 -11.89 -22.06
CA ARG A 94 9.07 -11.50 -23.13
C ARG A 94 10.54 -11.74 -22.74
N LEU A 95 10.89 -11.41 -21.49
CA LEU A 95 12.23 -11.67 -20.95
C LEU A 95 12.56 -13.17 -20.95
N ASN A 96 11.58 -14.02 -20.61
CA ASN A 96 11.79 -15.47 -20.63
C ASN A 96 12.02 -15.98 -22.06
N THR A 97 11.27 -15.52 -23.04
CA THR A 97 11.54 -15.84 -24.45
C THR A 97 12.95 -15.44 -24.88
N ALA A 98 13.42 -14.26 -24.49
CA ALA A 98 14.79 -13.82 -24.79
C ALA A 98 15.85 -14.70 -24.08
N ARG A 99 15.58 -15.12 -22.84
CA ARG A 99 16.45 -16.04 -22.09
C ARG A 99 16.51 -17.42 -22.75
N ASP A 100 15.40 -17.93 -23.25
CA ASP A 100 15.35 -19.24 -23.93
C ASP A 100 16.20 -19.23 -25.20
N VAL A 101 16.13 -18.15 -25.99
CA VAL A 101 16.98 -17.96 -27.19
C VAL A 101 18.46 -17.94 -26.83
N LEU A 102 18.84 -17.14 -25.82
CA LEU A 102 20.23 -17.08 -25.35
C LEU A 102 20.70 -18.42 -24.75
N GLY A 103 19.82 -19.12 -24.04
CA GLY A 103 20.08 -20.43 -23.45
C GLY A 103 20.29 -21.51 -24.52
N ALA A 104 19.48 -21.52 -25.59
CA ALA A 104 19.66 -22.43 -26.71
C ALA A 104 21.01 -22.22 -27.41
N TYR A 105 21.43 -20.96 -27.58
CA TYR A 105 22.75 -20.63 -28.10
C TYR A 105 23.88 -21.11 -27.17
N ALA A 106 23.78 -20.83 -25.87
CA ALA A 106 24.76 -21.29 -24.89
C ALA A 106 24.87 -22.82 -24.86
N ALA A 107 23.74 -23.52 -24.96
CA ALA A 107 23.72 -24.98 -25.04
C ALA A 107 24.37 -25.51 -26.34
N ALA A 108 24.19 -24.82 -27.47
CA ALA A 108 24.85 -25.17 -28.73
C ALA A 108 26.38 -24.99 -28.64
N GLN A 109 26.85 -23.90 -28.04
CA GLN A 109 28.28 -23.67 -27.77
C GLN A 109 28.88 -24.71 -26.82
N TYR A 110 28.14 -25.11 -25.79
CA TYR A 110 28.59 -26.17 -24.89
C TYR A 110 28.71 -27.52 -25.62
N ARG A 111 27.73 -27.87 -26.46
CA ARG A 111 27.73 -29.11 -27.26
C ARG A 111 28.82 -29.16 -28.33
N SER A 112 29.30 -28.03 -28.85
CA SER A 112 30.41 -28.02 -29.80
C SER A 112 31.77 -28.37 -29.17
N GLY A 113 31.80 -28.78 -27.88
CA GLY A 113 32.91 -29.53 -27.31
C GLY A 113 34.11 -28.70 -26.87
N GLY A 114 33.95 -27.39 -26.69
CA GLY A 114 34.99 -26.51 -26.13
C GLY A 114 36.07 -26.05 -27.11
N ILE A 115 36.01 -26.42 -28.39
CA ILE A 115 36.83 -25.76 -29.40
C ILE A 115 36.16 -24.43 -29.74
N ASP A 116 36.82 -23.33 -29.37
CA ASP A 116 36.34 -21.99 -29.65
C ASP A 116 36.15 -21.81 -31.18
N PRO A 117 35.04 -21.22 -31.65
CA PRO A 117 34.83 -20.96 -33.08
C PRO A 117 36.00 -20.20 -33.73
N SER A 118 36.69 -19.35 -32.99
CA SER A 118 37.91 -18.66 -33.44
C SER A 118 39.09 -19.61 -33.67
N VAL A 119 39.21 -20.68 -32.87
CA VAL A 119 40.22 -21.73 -33.05
C VAL A 119 39.87 -22.61 -34.26
N GLN A 120 38.60 -22.99 -34.43
CA GLN A 120 38.16 -23.70 -35.65
C GLN A 120 38.39 -22.86 -36.91
N LEU A 121 38.21 -21.55 -36.80
CA LEU A 121 38.44 -20.61 -37.87
C LEU A 121 39.93 -20.54 -38.22
N ALA A 122 40.82 -20.43 -37.23
CA ALA A 122 42.27 -20.42 -37.42
C ALA A 122 42.83 -21.70 -38.08
N LEU A 123 42.12 -22.83 -37.96
CA LEU A 123 42.48 -24.11 -38.58
C LEU A 123 41.96 -24.27 -40.02
N SER A 124 41.26 -23.25 -40.57
CA SER A 124 40.77 -23.26 -41.96
C SER A 124 41.95 -23.23 -42.96
N SER A 125 41.97 -24.19 -43.89
CA SER A 125 43.00 -24.31 -44.92
C SER A 125 42.81 -23.35 -46.11
N ASP A 126 41.67 -22.67 -46.16
CA ASP A 126 41.28 -21.77 -47.25
C ASP A 126 41.11 -20.32 -46.70
N PRO A 127 41.91 -19.35 -47.17
CA PRO A 127 41.87 -17.96 -46.69
C PRO A 127 40.57 -17.22 -47.06
N ASP A 128 39.92 -17.55 -48.18
CA ASP A 128 38.63 -16.92 -48.55
C ASP A 128 37.49 -17.47 -47.68
N GLN A 129 37.51 -18.77 -47.39
CA GLN A 129 36.60 -19.37 -46.39
C GLN A 129 36.81 -18.78 -44.99
N TYR A 130 38.07 -18.54 -44.61
CA TYR A 130 38.41 -17.92 -43.33
C TYR A 130 37.79 -16.52 -43.22
N LEU A 131 38.06 -15.62 -44.17
CA LEU A 131 37.58 -14.24 -44.10
C LEU A 131 36.05 -14.16 -44.05
N ARG A 132 35.34 -14.97 -44.85
CA ARG A 132 33.87 -15.04 -44.82
C ARG A 132 33.32 -15.49 -43.47
N ARG A 133 33.91 -16.54 -42.89
CA ARG A 133 33.49 -17.06 -41.57
C ARG A 133 33.85 -16.09 -40.44
N ALA A 134 34.96 -15.37 -40.55
CA ALA A 134 35.37 -14.33 -39.60
C ALA A 134 34.33 -13.20 -39.55
N THR A 135 33.96 -12.64 -40.70
CA THR A 135 32.94 -11.58 -40.78
C THR A 135 31.60 -12.05 -40.24
N TYR A 136 31.18 -13.29 -40.53
CA TYR A 136 29.95 -13.85 -39.98
C TYR A 136 30.01 -14.00 -38.45
N ALA A 137 31.13 -14.48 -37.91
CA ALA A 137 31.32 -14.65 -36.47
C ALA A 137 31.31 -13.32 -35.72
N GLU A 138 31.93 -12.27 -36.29
CA GLU A 138 31.92 -10.91 -35.77
C GLU A 138 30.50 -10.34 -35.72
N GLN A 139 29.77 -10.36 -36.85
CA GLN A 139 28.38 -9.90 -36.91
C GLN A 139 27.47 -10.67 -35.94
N ALA A 140 27.64 -11.98 -35.82
CA ALA A 140 26.93 -12.78 -34.82
C ALA A 140 27.31 -12.36 -33.39
N GLY A 141 28.58 -12.06 -33.13
CA GLY A 141 29.09 -11.52 -31.87
C GLY A 141 28.41 -10.21 -31.47
N GLU A 142 28.36 -9.25 -32.38
CA GLU A 142 27.71 -7.95 -32.16
C GLU A 142 26.22 -8.08 -31.87
N ARG A 143 25.51 -8.93 -32.63
CA ARG A 143 24.10 -9.24 -32.41
C ARG A 143 23.89 -9.83 -31.01
N ARG A 144 24.70 -10.81 -30.62
CA ARG A 144 24.64 -11.43 -29.28
C ARG A 144 24.89 -10.41 -28.17
N ALA A 145 25.91 -9.56 -28.30
CA ALA A 145 26.19 -8.51 -27.33
C ALA A 145 25.00 -7.54 -27.20
N THR A 146 24.33 -7.24 -28.31
CA THR A 146 23.11 -6.42 -28.33
C THR A 146 21.94 -7.10 -27.63
N GLU A 147 21.71 -8.40 -27.86
CA GLU A 147 20.68 -9.16 -27.17
C GLU A 147 20.91 -9.24 -25.66
N VAL A 148 22.15 -9.48 -25.22
CA VAL A 148 22.50 -9.50 -23.79
C VAL A 148 22.25 -8.13 -23.15
N ARG A 149 22.62 -7.04 -23.82
CA ARG A 149 22.30 -5.67 -23.36
C ARG A 149 20.79 -5.44 -23.29
N SER A 150 20.03 -5.91 -24.27
CA SER A 150 18.57 -5.83 -24.30
C SER A 150 17.94 -6.56 -23.11
N VAL A 151 18.39 -7.78 -22.81
CA VAL A 151 17.95 -8.56 -21.64
C VAL A 151 18.24 -7.82 -20.33
N ARG A 152 19.44 -7.25 -20.17
CA ARG A 152 19.78 -6.45 -18.97
C ARG A 152 18.84 -5.27 -18.80
N ARG A 153 18.54 -4.55 -19.90
CA ARG A 153 17.58 -3.44 -19.89
C ARG A 153 16.18 -3.91 -19.51
N GLN A 154 15.69 -5.01 -20.08
CA GLN A 154 14.38 -5.59 -19.74
C GLN A 154 14.28 -5.97 -18.26
N VAL A 155 15.34 -6.51 -17.66
CA VAL A 155 15.37 -6.81 -16.22
C VAL A 155 15.21 -5.54 -15.38
N ALA A 156 15.93 -4.47 -15.72
CA ALA A 156 15.82 -3.19 -15.03
C ALA A 156 14.41 -2.58 -15.17
N GLU A 157 13.85 -2.62 -16.38
CA GLU A 157 12.49 -2.17 -16.67
C GLU A 157 11.43 -2.94 -15.87
N ILE A 158 11.54 -4.28 -15.78
CA ILE A 158 10.62 -5.10 -14.96
C ILE A 158 10.74 -4.72 -13.48
N ALA A 159 11.96 -4.49 -12.99
CA ALA A 159 12.19 -4.07 -11.61
C ALA A 159 11.51 -2.71 -11.33
N GLN A 160 11.61 -1.77 -12.27
CA GLN A 160 10.94 -0.47 -12.17
C GLN A 160 9.41 -0.62 -12.09
N VAL A 161 8.79 -1.37 -13.00
CA VAL A 161 7.32 -1.57 -13.00
C VAL A 161 6.87 -2.24 -11.69
N ARG A 162 7.65 -3.20 -11.17
CA ARG A 162 7.35 -3.85 -9.88
C ARG A 162 7.46 -2.87 -8.70
N ALA A 163 8.44 -1.97 -8.72
CA ALA A 163 8.59 -0.94 -7.69
C ALA A 163 7.42 0.06 -7.73
N GLU A 164 7.01 0.49 -8.92
CA GLU A 164 5.83 1.33 -9.11
C GLU A 164 4.55 0.64 -8.60
N ALA A 165 4.37 -0.65 -8.90
CA ALA A 165 3.26 -1.45 -8.40
C ALA A 165 3.26 -1.55 -6.87
N ALA A 166 4.43 -1.71 -6.24
CA ALA A 166 4.58 -1.73 -4.79
C ALA A 166 4.20 -0.38 -4.16
N GLY A 167 4.59 0.74 -4.79
CA GLY A 167 4.16 2.07 -4.38
C GLY A 167 2.63 2.23 -4.45
N LYS A 168 2.02 1.80 -5.55
CA LYS A 168 0.55 1.84 -5.73
C LYS A 168 -0.20 0.92 -4.78
N LEU A 169 0.37 -0.22 -4.39
CA LEU A 169 -0.19 -1.09 -3.37
C LEU A 169 -0.25 -0.42 -1.99
N THR A 170 0.80 0.32 -1.62
CA THR A 170 0.81 1.10 -0.37
C THR A 170 -0.25 2.20 -0.40
N GLU A 171 -0.39 2.90 -1.53
CA GLU A 171 -1.44 3.89 -1.73
C GLU A 171 -2.84 3.26 -1.58
N LEU A 172 -3.08 2.13 -2.26
CA LEU A 172 -4.34 1.39 -2.17
C LEU A 172 -4.67 0.99 -0.72
N ALA A 173 -3.69 0.49 0.03
CA ALA A 173 -3.88 0.10 1.42
C ALA A 173 -4.31 1.30 2.29
N SER A 174 -3.69 2.46 2.10
CA SER A 174 -4.07 3.71 2.77
C SER A 174 -5.50 4.14 2.42
N ARG A 175 -5.87 4.11 1.13
CA ARG A 175 -7.24 4.43 0.68
C ARG A 175 -8.28 3.47 1.25
N GLN A 176 -7.96 2.18 1.33
CA GLN A 176 -8.84 1.18 1.94
C GLN A 176 -9.01 1.39 3.45
N ALA A 177 -7.99 1.88 4.16
CA ALA A 177 -8.11 2.24 5.57
C ALA A 177 -9.06 3.44 5.75
N ALA A 178 -8.87 4.52 4.99
CA ALA A 178 -9.77 5.68 5.00
C ALA A 178 -11.21 5.29 4.66
N LEU A 179 -11.41 4.39 3.70
CA LEU A 179 -12.73 3.88 3.33
C LEU A 179 -13.43 3.16 4.50
N LYS A 180 -12.68 2.38 5.29
CA LYS A 180 -13.21 1.71 6.49
C LYS A 180 -13.62 2.72 7.57
N GLU A 181 -12.81 3.76 7.77
CA GLU A 181 -13.12 4.84 8.72
C GLU A 181 -14.40 5.58 8.34
N HIS A 182 -14.53 6.04 7.09
CA HIS A 182 -15.75 6.69 6.61
C HIS A 182 -16.98 5.80 6.76
N ARG A 183 -16.85 4.49 6.45
CA ARG A 183 -17.94 3.52 6.65
C ARG A 183 -18.35 3.41 8.12
N ALA A 184 -17.38 3.43 9.03
CA ALA A 184 -17.65 3.39 10.47
C ALA A 184 -18.38 4.66 10.93
N THR A 185 -17.96 5.84 10.47
CA THR A 185 -18.63 7.12 10.77
C THR A 185 -20.08 7.14 10.30
N VAL A 186 -20.35 6.73 9.06
CA VAL A 186 -21.72 6.64 8.53
C VAL A 186 -22.58 5.72 9.41
N ARG A 187 -22.07 4.53 9.73
CA ARG A 187 -22.79 3.56 10.56
C ARG A 187 -23.07 4.09 11.97
N ALA A 188 -22.10 4.78 12.58
CA ALA A 188 -22.26 5.35 13.92
C ALA A 188 -23.38 6.41 13.94
N LYS A 189 -23.37 7.35 12.98
CA LYS A 189 -24.40 8.40 12.89
C LYS A 189 -25.79 7.83 12.66
N LEU A 190 -25.92 6.85 11.76
CA LEU A 190 -27.19 6.17 11.52
C LEU A 190 -27.68 5.36 12.73
N ALA A 191 -26.78 4.71 13.47
CA ALA A 191 -27.12 3.99 14.68
C ALA A 191 -27.60 4.94 15.79
N GLU A 192 -26.94 6.08 15.96
CA GLU A 192 -27.34 7.11 16.91
C GLU A 192 -28.73 7.69 16.57
N ALA A 193 -28.97 8.00 15.29
CA ALA A 193 -30.27 8.48 14.82
C ALA A 193 -31.39 7.49 15.14
N ARG A 194 -31.17 6.19 14.85
CA ARG A 194 -32.13 5.11 15.17
C ARG A 194 -32.37 5.00 16.68
N ARG A 195 -31.32 5.11 17.50
CA ARG A 195 -31.44 5.05 18.97
C ARG A 195 -32.28 6.20 19.52
N LEU A 196 -32.12 7.41 18.98
CA LEU A 196 -32.91 8.58 19.37
C LEU A 196 -34.38 8.43 18.95
N LEU A 197 -34.62 7.93 17.74
CA LEU A 197 -35.98 7.69 17.23
C LEU A 197 -36.72 6.65 18.07
N ALA A 198 -36.04 5.57 18.46
CA ALA A 198 -36.58 4.52 19.33
C ALA A 198 -36.93 4.99 20.76
N ARG A 199 -36.50 6.19 21.18
CA ARG A 199 -36.91 6.80 22.46
C ARG A 199 -38.19 7.62 22.35
N LEU A 200 -38.66 7.88 21.12
CA LEU A 200 -39.88 8.64 20.83
C LEU A 200 -41.07 7.74 20.48
N THR A 201 -40.81 6.48 20.16
CA THR A 201 -41.80 5.43 19.84
C THR A 201 -41.92 4.48 21.01
#